data_AF-A0A952FFZ7-F1
#
_entry.id   AF-A0A952FFZ7-F1
#
_cell.length_a   1.000
_cell.length_b   1.000
_cell.length_c   1.000
_cell.angle_alpha   90.00
_cell.angle_beta   90.00
_cell.angle_gamma   90.00
#
_symmetry.space_group_name_H-M   'P 1'
#
loop_
_entity.id
_entity.type
_entity.pdbx_description
1 polymer ?
#
loop_
_entity_poly.entity_id
_entity_poly.type
_entity_poly.pdbx_seq_one_letter_code
_entity_poly.pdbx_strand_id
1 'polypeptide(L)'
;ALANPAQRELAVRRYAALAIGRDRPELAQQLAASASRALALFAGSNAEAVPGGNGKPVAGLQAISDFMEANVPEAERSRAGDVLVRILNGVLFELAQMTREQAGLKPLGQDDKTLGFMSQMVLSLSDAHFYPAPMAFELKDFTQVQASVFQVARAPGKTIVYLGCAFLILGVFAMLYVRERRVWVWLAPRGASAQGAPAEGPSVTESAGSTQATMALSTNRKTMDGDKEFEMLKTKLLQAPL
;
A
#
# COMPACT_ATOMS: atom_id res chain seq x y z
N ALA A 1 -11.22 18.17 27.39
CA ALA A 1 -11.03 19.49 26.77
C ALA A 1 -12.31 20.32 26.73
N LEU A 2 -13.41 19.79 26.18
CA LEU A 2 -14.69 20.50 26.11
C LEU A 2 -15.22 20.96 27.49
N ALA A 3 -15.04 20.15 28.53
CA ALA A 3 -15.43 20.50 29.90
C ALA A 3 -14.55 21.61 30.55
N ASN A 4 -13.41 21.98 29.95
CA ASN A 4 -12.51 22.99 30.51
C ASN A 4 -12.84 24.38 29.90
N PRO A 5 -13.32 25.35 30.69
CA PRO A 5 -13.66 26.70 30.20
C PRO A 5 -12.50 27.43 29.53
N ALA A 6 -11.28 27.33 30.07
CA ALA A 6 -10.12 28.02 29.51
C ALA A 6 -9.75 27.47 28.13
N GLN A 7 -9.87 26.15 27.93
CA GLN A 7 -9.59 25.54 26.63
C GLN A 7 -10.65 25.91 25.58
N ARG A 8 -11.92 26.02 25.99
CA ARG A 8 -13.01 26.52 25.14
C ARG A 8 -12.75 27.95 24.66
N GLU A 9 -12.37 28.84 25.58
CA GLU A 9 -12.12 30.23 25.24
C GLU A 9 -10.92 30.39 24.30
N LEU A 10 -9.83 29.65 24.54
CA LEU A 10 -8.67 29.64 23.65
C LEU A 10 -9.00 29.12 22.25
N ALA A 11 -9.81 28.06 22.14
CA ALA A 11 -10.25 27.52 20.85
C ALA A 11 -11.11 28.53 20.07
N VAL A 12 -12.02 29.21 20.75
CA VAL A 12 -12.85 30.27 20.18
C VAL A 12 -11.99 31.44 19.68
N ARG A 13 -11.00 31.88 20.45
CA ARG A 13 -10.07 32.95 20.06
C ARG A 13 -9.25 32.56 18.82
N ARG A 14 -8.72 31.32 18.78
CA ARG A 14 -8.01 30.78 17.60
C ARG A 14 -8.91 30.76 16.37
N TYR A 15 -10.12 30.20 16.49
CA TYR A 15 -11.08 30.15 15.40
C TYR A 15 -11.44 31.55 14.88
N ALA A 16 -11.73 32.50 15.77
CA ALA A 16 -12.08 33.86 15.37
C ALA A 16 -10.94 34.57 14.63
N ALA A 17 -9.70 34.38 15.07
CA ALA A 17 -8.52 34.93 14.41
C ALA A 17 -8.28 34.32 13.02
N LEU A 18 -8.54 33.02 12.85
CA LEU A 18 -8.40 32.32 11.57
C LEU A 18 -9.53 32.66 10.58
N ALA A 19 -10.76 32.78 11.07
CA ALA A 19 -11.94 33.00 10.22
C ALA A 19 -12.03 34.43 9.66
N ILE A 20 -11.60 35.44 10.42
CA ILE A 20 -11.74 36.86 10.06
C ILE A 20 -10.41 37.48 9.61
N GLY A 21 -9.28 36.83 9.94
CA GLY A 21 -7.95 37.40 9.73
C GLY A 21 -7.64 38.54 10.71
N ARG A 22 -6.44 39.12 10.61
CA ARG A 22 -5.98 40.19 11.52
C ARG A 22 -6.58 41.57 11.20
N ASP A 23 -7.32 41.68 10.12
CA ASP A 23 -7.71 42.97 9.54
C ASP A 23 -8.98 43.58 10.18
N ARG A 24 -9.77 42.79 10.93
CA ARG A 24 -11.03 43.26 11.55
C ARG A 24 -11.22 42.72 12.98
N PRO A 25 -10.55 43.30 13.99
CA PRO A 25 -10.57 42.80 15.36
C PRO A 25 -11.95 42.90 16.03
N GLU A 26 -12.77 43.89 15.67
CA GLU A 26 -14.12 44.06 16.22
C GLU A 26 -15.06 42.93 15.80
N LEU A 27 -15.04 42.55 14.51
CA LEU A 27 -15.81 41.41 14.01
C LEU A 27 -15.31 40.10 14.65
N ALA A 28 -14.00 39.97 14.87
CA ALA A 28 -13.43 38.81 15.54
C ALA A 28 -13.94 38.67 16.98
N GLN A 29 -14.08 39.78 17.71
CA GLN A 29 -14.67 39.78 19.05
C GLN A 29 -16.15 39.39 19.03
N GLN A 30 -16.94 39.91 18.08
CA GLN A 30 -18.35 39.55 17.96
C GLN A 30 -18.55 38.06 17.60
N LEU A 31 -17.74 37.56 16.66
CA LEU A 31 -17.74 36.14 16.30
C LEU A 31 -17.33 35.28 17.50
N ALA A 32 -16.29 35.68 18.22
CA ALA A 32 -15.83 34.99 19.42
C ALA A 32 -16.91 34.94 20.51
N ALA A 33 -17.63 36.05 20.76
CA ALA A 33 -18.70 36.09 21.75
C ALA A 33 -19.91 35.22 21.37
N SER A 34 -20.20 35.08 20.07
CA SER A 34 -21.28 34.20 19.59
C SER A 34 -20.86 32.74 19.60
N ALA A 35 -19.63 32.45 19.17
CA ALA A 35 -19.01 31.12 19.19
C ALA A 35 -18.85 30.58 20.63
N SER A 36 -18.46 31.43 21.58
CA SER A 36 -18.33 31.04 22.99
C SER A 36 -19.68 30.65 23.60
N ARG A 37 -20.75 31.40 23.30
CA ARG A 37 -22.11 31.07 23.73
C ARG A 37 -22.59 29.76 23.13
N ALA A 38 -22.39 29.56 21.82
CA ALA A 38 -22.74 28.32 21.13
C ALA A 38 -22.03 27.10 21.74
N LEU A 39 -20.72 27.21 21.96
CA LEU A 39 -19.91 26.15 22.56
C LEU A 39 -20.26 25.93 24.05
N ALA A 40 -20.68 26.98 24.76
CA ALA A 40 -21.12 26.88 26.15
C ALA A 40 -22.45 26.16 26.30
N LEU A 41 -23.40 26.43 25.40
CA LEU A 41 -24.66 25.70 25.30
C LEU A 41 -24.40 24.23 24.94
N PHE A 42 -23.57 23.97 23.92
CA PHE A 42 -23.22 22.61 23.52
C PHE A 42 -22.56 21.80 24.64
N ALA A 43 -21.67 22.43 25.43
CA ALA A 43 -20.99 21.78 26.55
C ALA A 43 -21.88 21.62 27.81
N GLY A 44 -23.13 22.09 27.80
CA GLY A 44 -24.03 22.01 28.95
C GLY A 44 -23.65 22.90 30.13
N SER A 45 -22.77 23.88 29.94
CA SER A 45 -22.31 24.76 31.03
C SER A 45 -23.26 25.93 31.31
N ASN A 46 -24.20 26.21 30.41
CA ASN A 46 -25.19 27.28 30.53
C ASN A 46 -26.62 26.72 30.58
N ALA A 47 -26.89 25.86 31.56
CA ALA A 47 -28.23 25.25 31.76
C ALA A 47 -29.35 26.29 32.00
N GLU A 48 -28.99 27.50 32.44
CA GLU A 48 -29.93 28.61 32.68
C GLU A 48 -30.40 29.32 31.40
N ALA A 49 -29.69 29.14 30.28
CA ALA A 49 -30.00 29.82 29.02
C ALA A 49 -31.07 29.12 28.17
N VAL A 50 -31.58 27.95 28.62
CA VAL A 50 -32.60 27.16 27.92
C VAL A 50 -33.91 27.20 28.70
N PRO A 51 -34.97 27.85 28.18
CA PRO A 51 -36.29 27.83 28.81
C PRO A 51 -36.89 26.42 28.78
N GLY A 52 -37.29 25.88 29.94
CA GLY A 52 -37.94 24.56 30.05
C GLY A 52 -37.05 23.41 30.52
N GLY A 53 -35.79 23.68 30.89
CA GLY A 53 -34.94 22.71 31.57
C GLY A 53 -35.54 22.34 32.94
N ASN A 54 -36.16 21.16 33.04
CA ASN A 54 -36.68 20.58 34.30
C ASN A 54 -35.55 20.22 35.29
N GLY A 55 -34.66 21.16 35.62
CA GLY A 55 -33.49 20.94 36.48
C GLY A 55 -32.45 19.96 35.91
N LYS A 56 -32.60 19.51 34.66
CA LYS A 56 -31.63 18.67 33.94
C LYS A 56 -30.79 19.55 33.03
N PRO A 57 -29.44 19.49 33.09
CA PRO A 57 -28.58 20.24 32.20
C PRO A 57 -28.79 19.74 30.77
N VAL A 58 -29.52 20.51 29.96
CA VAL A 58 -29.63 20.26 28.53
C VAL A 58 -28.27 20.59 27.91
N ALA A 59 -27.68 19.65 27.19
CA ALA A 59 -26.39 19.82 26.52
C ALA A 59 -26.44 19.19 25.11
N GLY A 60 -25.33 19.31 24.39
CA GLY A 60 -25.21 18.77 23.04
C GLY A 60 -26.07 19.53 22.02
N LEU A 61 -26.47 18.82 20.97
CA LEU A 61 -27.24 19.40 19.87
C LEU A 61 -28.67 19.78 20.27
N GLN A 62 -29.24 19.10 21.27
CA GLN A 62 -30.57 19.42 21.80
C GLN A 62 -30.61 20.81 22.42
N ALA A 63 -29.59 21.17 23.23
CA ALA A 63 -29.50 22.50 23.84
C ALA A 63 -29.43 23.61 22.79
N ILE A 64 -28.82 23.33 21.64
CA ILE A 64 -28.76 24.25 20.51
C ILE A 64 -30.14 24.40 19.87
N SER A 65 -30.87 23.29 19.67
CA SER A 65 -32.23 23.32 19.11
C SER A 65 -33.17 24.14 19.99
N ASP A 66 -33.19 23.86 21.30
CA ASP A 66 -34.08 24.55 22.24
C ASP A 66 -33.74 26.05 22.32
N PHE A 67 -32.45 26.39 22.29
CA PHE A 67 -32.01 27.79 22.23
C PHE A 67 -32.48 28.49 20.95
N MET A 68 -32.40 27.81 19.80
CA MET A 68 -32.84 28.33 18.51
C MET A 68 -34.35 28.54 18.46
N GLU A 69 -35.14 27.61 19.01
CA GLU A 69 -36.61 27.73 19.07
C GLU A 69 -37.05 28.90 19.94
N ALA A 70 -36.38 29.10 21.08
CA ALA A 70 -36.72 30.16 22.04
C ALA A 70 -36.29 31.57 21.58
N ASN A 71 -35.15 31.69 20.90
CA ASN A 71 -34.52 32.98 20.63
C ASN A 71 -34.57 33.43 19.16
N VAL A 72 -34.93 32.53 18.22
CA VAL A 72 -34.91 32.83 16.78
C VAL A 72 -36.30 32.65 16.16
N PRO A 73 -36.83 33.67 15.46
CA PRO A 73 -38.09 33.57 14.72
C PRO A 73 -38.06 32.45 13.67
N GLU A 74 -39.19 31.78 13.46
CA GLU A 74 -39.31 30.60 12.58
C GLU A 74 -38.80 30.82 11.16
N ALA A 75 -39.05 32.00 10.59
CA ALA A 75 -38.60 32.38 9.25
C ALA A 75 -37.06 32.47 9.11
N GLU A 76 -36.32 32.59 10.21
CA GLU A 76 -34.86 32.72 10.24
C GLU A 76 -34.15 31.50 10.82
N ARG A 77 -34.88 30.59 11.48
CA ARG A 77 -34.29 29.44 12.20
C ARG A 77 -33.37 28.59 11.34
N SER A 78 -33.77 28.23 10.12
CA SER A 78 -32.93 27.40 9.23
C SER A 78 -31.60 28.09 8.91
N ARG A 79 -31.64 29.36 8.48
CA ARG A 79 -30.42 30.10 8.12
C ARG A 79 -29.52 30.35 9.34
N ALA A 80 -30.10 30.75 10.46
CA ALA A 80 -29.35 30.99 11.68
C ALA A 80 -28.76 29.68 12.26
N GLY A 81 -29.49 28.57 12.14
CA GLY A 81 -29.03 27.24 12.54
C GLY A 81 -27.84 26.75 11.71
N ASP A 82 -27.90 26.89 10.39
CA ASP A 82 -26.79 26.53 9.49
C ASP A 82 -25.51 27.29 9.84
N VAL A 83 -25.63 28.59 10.11
CA VAL A 83 -24.50 29.45 10.52
C VAL A 83 -23.97 29.00 11.89
N LEU A 84 -24.85 28.73 12.85
CA LEU A 84 -24.46 28.32 14.20
C LEU A 84 -23.72 26.98 14.20
N VAL A 85 -24.23 25.99 13.48
CA VAL A 85 -23.59 24.66 13.33
C VAL A 85 -22.24 24.80 12.62
N ARG A 86 -22.13 25.64 11.59
CA ARG A 86 -20.87 25.91 10.91
C ARG A 86 -19.82 26.52 11.84
N ILE A 87 -20.22 27.51 12.64
CA ILE A 87 -19.33 28.14 13.64
C ILE A 87 -18.92 27.11 14.69
N LEU A 88 -19.88 26.35 15.23
CA LEU A 88 -19.61 25.31 16.23
C LEU A 88 -18.62 24.26 15.70
N ASN A 89 -18.83 23.73 14.51
CA ASN A 89 -17.93 22.76 13.88
C ASN A 89 -16.52 23.33 13.70
N GLY A 90 -16.41 24.60 13.29
CA GLY A 90 -15.12 25.28 13.16
C GLY A 90 -14.38 25.43 14.50
N VAL A 91 -15.09 25.79 15.56
CA VAL A 91 -14.51 25.92 16.89
C VAL A 91 -14.13 24.56 17.49
N LEU A 92 -14.97 23.53 17.30
CA LEU A 92 -14.67 22.16 17.73
C LEU A 92 -13.47 21.59 16.97
N PHE A 93 -13.30 21.94 15.69
CA PHE A 93 -12.12 21.58 14.93
C PHE A 93 -10.86 22.21 15.54
N GLU A 94 -10.87 23.51 15.84
CA GLU A 94 -9.75 24.18 16.51
C GLU A 94 -9.46 23.60 17.91
N LEU A 95 -10.50 23.26 18.66
CA LEU A 95 -10.36 22.59 19.95
C LEU A 95 -9.69 21.22 19.79
N ALA A 96 -10.07 20.45 18.77
CA ALA A 96 -9.44 19.15 18.47
C ALA A 96 -7.99 19.31 18.00
N GLN A 97 -7.67 20.35 17.23
CA GLN A 97 -6.29 20.65 16.85
C GLN A 97 -5.45 21.00 18.07
N MET A 98 -5.97 21.80 18.99
CA MET A 98 -5.29 22.16 20.24
C MET A 98 -5.02 20.95 21.14
N THR A 99 -5.99 20.03 21.28
CA THR A 99 -5.77 18.82 22.10
C THR A 99 -4.73 17.89 21.48
N ARG A 100 -4.70 17.80 20.15
CA ARG A 100 -3.67 17.04 19.42
C ARG A 100 -2.29 17.67 19.56
N GLU A 101 -2.19 18.98 19.45
CA GLU A 101 -0.95 19.74 19.67
C GLU A 101 -0.41 19.52 21.09
N GLN A 102 -1.28 19.60 22.11
CA GLN A 102 -0.93 19.29 23.50
C GLN A 102 -0.48 17.85 23.71
N ALA A 103 -1.03 16.91 22.93
CA ALA A 103 -0.65 15.49 22.97
C ALA A 103 0.57 15.15 22.08
N GLY A 104 1.19 16.14 21.41
CA GLY A 104 2.31 15.90 20.48
C GLY A 104 1.92 15.13 19.22
N LEU A 105 0.63 15.08 18.87
CA LEU A 105 0.11 14.39 17.70
C LEU A 105 0.10 15.30 16.48
N LYS A 106 0.19 14.70 15.28
CA LYS A 106 0.12 15.43 14.01
C LYS A 106 -1.24 16.17 13.89
N PRO A 107 -1.28 17.42 13.40
CA PRO A 107 -2.53 18.12 13.12
C PRO A 107 -3.43 17.32 12.16
N LEU A 108 -4.75 17.42 12.36
CA LEU A 108 -5.74 16.90 11.44
C LEU A 108 -5.62 17.64 10.10
N GLY A 109 -5.73 16.87 9.01
CA GLY A 109 -5.80 17.42 7.67
C GLY A 109 -7.18 18.01 7.39
N GLN A 110 -7.32 18.72 6.28
CA GLN A 110 -8.62 19.16 5.76
C GLN A 110 -9.05 18.22 4.64
N ASP A 111 -9.16 16.93 4.95
CA ASP A 111 -9.59 15.89 4.02
C ASP A 111 -11.01 15.40 4.34
N ASP A 112 -11.64 14.72 3.38
CA ASP A 112 -13.00 14.17 3.54
C ASP A 112 -13.12 13.22 4.74
N LYS A 113 -12.02 12.52 5.07
CA LYS A 113 -11.95 11.66 6.27
C LYS A 113 -12.06 12.47 7.55
N THR A 114 -11.35 13.59 7.65
CA THR A 114 -11.45 14.48 8.80
C THR A 114 -12.85 15.09 8.89
N LEU A 115 -13.47 15.47 7.77
CA LEU A 115 -14.86 15.94 7.77
C LEU A 115 -15.83 14.88 8.32
N GLY A 116 -15.70 13.64 7.87
CA GLY A 116 -16.50 12.52 8.40
C GLY A 116 -16.27 12.28 9.89
N PHE A 117 -15.00 12.28 10.33
CA PHE A 117 -14.62 12.17 11.73
C PHE A 117 -15.21 13.30 12.59
N MET A 118 -15.14 14.54 12.11
CA MET A 118 -15.69 15.71 12.82
C MET A 118 -17.20 15.60 13.00
N SER A 119 -17.93 15.18 11.95
CA SER A 119 -19.38 14.96 12.03
C SER A 119 -19.74 13.90 13.09
N GLN A 120 -19.05 12.76 13.08
CA GLN A 120 -19.23 11.71 14.08
C GLN A 120 -18.84 12.17 15.49
N MET A 121 -17.78 12.98 15.61
CA MET A 121 -17.34 13.52 16.89
C MET A 121 -18.38 14.46 17.51
N VAL A 122 -19.01 15.34 16.74
CA VAL A 122 -20.06 16.23 17.25
C VAL A 122 -21.27 15.43 17.76
N LEU A 123 -21.72 14.44 16.99
CA LEU A 123 -22.81 13.55 17.42
C LEU A 123 -22.43 12.78 18.68
N SER A 124 -21.24 12.17 18.71
CA SER A 124 -20.75 11.40 19.86
C SER A 124 -20.59 12.25 21.11
N LEU A 125 -20.12 13.50 20.99
CA LEU A 125 -20.00 14.43 22.11
C LEU A 125 -21.36 14.88 22.65
N SER A 126 -22.35 15.05 21.76
CA SER A 126 -23.73 15.32 22.16
C SER A 126 -24.30 14.13 22.94
N ASP A 127 -24.09 12.91 22.45
CA ASP A 127 -24.59 11.68 23.07
C ASP A 127 -23.86 11.35 24.38
N ALA A 128 -22.58 11.73 24.50
CA ALA A 128 -21.78 11.52 25.70
C ALA A 128 -22.39 12.19 26.95
N HIS A 129 -23.18 13.26 26.79
CA HIS A 129 -23.86 13.90 27.92
C HIS A 129 -25.05 13.08 28.44
N PHE A 130 -25.61 12.19 27.62
CA PHE A 130 -26.65 11.25 28.03
C PHE A 130 -26.07 9.95 28.62
N TYR A 131 -24.75 9.79 28.58
CA TYR A 131 -24.08 8.60 29.09
C TYR A 131 -24.00 8.64 30.63
N PRO A 132 -24.65 7.70 31.35
CA PRO A 132 -24.82 7.80 32.81
C PRO A 132 -23.59 7.41 33.62
N ALA A 133 -22.59 6.75 33.02
CA ALA A 133 -21.42 6.25 33.74
C ALA A 133 -20.23 7.23 33.66
N PRO A 134 -19.45 7.41 34.74
CA PRO A 134 -18.34 8.36 34.80
C PRO A 134 -17.08 7.90 34.07
N MET A 135 -17.13 6.75 33.38
CA MET A 135 -16.00 6.11 32.72
C MET A 135 -16.41 5.54 31.38
N ALA A 136 -15.59 5.76 30.35
CA ALA A 136 -15.75 5.17 29.03
C ALA A 136 -14.60 4.18 28.78
N PHE A 137 -14.90 3.06 28.13
CA PHE A 137 -13.88 2.10 27.72
C PHE A 137 -13.42 2.42 26.30
N GLU A 138 -12.12 2.64 26.13
CA GLU A 138 -11.50 2.82 24.82
C GLU A 138 -10.94 1.48 24.33
N LEU A 139 -11.21 1.15 23.06
CA LEU A 139 -10.60 0.02 22.39
C LEU A 139 -9.13 0.35 22.11
N LYS A 140 -8.22 -0.24 22.90
CA LYS A 140 -6.78 -0.03 22.74
C LYS A 140 -6.28 -0.52 21.37
N ASP A 141 -6.76 -1.69 20.95
CA ASP A 141 -6.36 -2.33 19.70
C ASP A 141 -7.60 -2.98 19.07
N PHE A 142 -7.92 -2.59 17.84
CA PHE A 142 -9.01 -3.20 17.06
C PHE A 142 -8.50 -3.56 15.67
N THR A 143 -8.13 -4.82 15.49
CA THR A 143 -7.90 -5.37 14.15
C THR A 143 -9.24 -5.77 13.56
N GLN A 144 -9.81 -4.89 12.74
CA GLN A 144 -11.08 -5.17 12.07
C GLN A 144 -10.89 -6.32 11.08
N VAL A 145 -11.13 -7.55 11.52
CA VAL A 145 -11.32 -8.69 10.62
C VAL A 145 -12.73 -8.56 10.08
N GLN A 146 -12.88 -7.82 8.98
CA GLN A 146 -14.11 -7.87 8.21
C GLN A 146 -14.23 -9.29 7.71
N ALA A 147 -15.13 -10.07 8.31
CA ALA A 147 -15.62 -11.32 7.74
C ALA A 147 -16.43 -11.00 6.49
N SER A 148 -15.76 -10.45 5.47
CA SER A 148 -16.25 -10.53 4.12
C SER A 148 -16.27 -12.02 3.82
N VAL A 149 -17.47 -12.58 3.62
CA VAL A 149 -17.65 -13.96 3.17
C VAL A 149 -17.17 -14.10 1.71
N PHE A 150 -16.29 -13.23 1.22
CA PHE A 150 -15.33 -13.57 0.18
C PHE A 150 -14.32 -14.55 0.74
N GLN A 151 -14.64 -15.83 0.59
CA GLN A 151 -13.64 -16.90 0.68
C GLN A 151 -12.66 -16.75 -0.48
N VAL A 152 -11.72 -15.81 -0.36
CA VAL A 152 -10.49 -15.87 -1.15
C VAL A 152 -9.68 -16.98 -0.50
N ALA A 153 -9.92 -18.22 -0.93
CA ALA A 153 -9.16 -19.37 -0.54
C ALA A 153 -7.70 -19.14 -0.93
N ARG A 154 -6.89 -18.65 0.02
CA ARG A 154 -5.45 -18.53 -0.14
C ARG A 154 -4.88 -19.94 -0.03
N ALA A 155 -4.92 -20.70 -1.12
CA ALA A 155 -4.42 -22.07 -1.16
C ALA A 155 -2.91 -22.07 -0.84
N PRO A 156 -2.49 -22.56 0.35
CA PRO A 156 -1.08 -22.62 0.74
C PRO A 156 -0.42 -23.73 -0.09
N GLY A 157 0.08 -23.37 -1.26
CA GLY A 157 0.57 -24.33 -2.26
C GLY A 157 0.57 -23.80 -3.69
N LYS A 158 -0.14 -22.70 -3.96
CA LYS A 158 -0.18 -22.05 -5.28
C LYS A 158 1.22 -21.90 -5.87
N THR A 159 2.16 -21.31 -5.13
CA THR A 159 3.52 -21.05 -5.59
C THR A 159 4.28 -22.34 -5.94
N ILE A 160 4.13 -23.42 -5.16
CA ILE A 160 4.79 -24.71 -5.42
C ILE A 160 4.25 -25.33 -6.71
N VAL A 161 2.95 -25.28 -6.94
CA VAL A 161 2.31 -25.82 -8.15
C VAL A 161 2.78 -25.07 -9.40
N TYR A 162 2.80 -23.73 -9.38
CA TYR A 162 3.29 -22.95 -10.51
C TYR A 162 4.78 -23.20 -10.79
N LEU A 163 5.58 -23.34 -9.75
CA LEU A 163 7.01 -23.64 -9.87
C LEU A 163 7.22 -25.05 -10.45
N GLY A 164 6.39 -26.02 -10.05
CA GLY A 164 6.34 -27.36 -10.66
C GLY A 164 5.94 -27.32 -12.14
N CYS A 165 4.88 -26.60 -12.50
CA CYS A 165 4.49 -26.43 -13.90
C CYS A 165 5.59 -25.77 -14.74
N ALA A 166 6.28 -24.75 -14.19
CA ALA A 166 7.39 -24.10 -14.87
C ALA A 166 8.56 -25.06 -15.13
N PHE A 167 8.95 -25.87 -14.14
CA PHE A 167 9.99 -26.88 -14.33
C PHE A 167 9.59 -27.99 -15.30
N LEU A 168 8.30 -28.36 -15.33
CA LEU A 168 7.80 -29.37 -16.26
C LEU A 168 7.91 -28.88 -17.71
N ILE A 169 7.50 -27.63 -17.98
CA ILE A 169 7.66 -26.99 -19.28
C ILE A 169 9.15 -26.93 -19.67
N LEU A 170 10.01 -26.50 -18.76
CA LEU A 170 11.45 -26.43 -18.99
C LEU A 170 12.06 -27.81 -19.26
N GLY A 171 11.62 -28.85 -18.55
CA GLY A 171 12.04 -30.24 -18.75
C GLY A 171 11.63 -30.78 -20.12
N VAL A 172 10.41 -30.48 -20.60
CA VAL A 172 9.97 -30.84 -21.96
C VAL A 172 10.81 -30.12 -23.01
N PHE A 173 11.08 -28.82 -22.83
CA PHE A 173 11.97 -28.08 -23.73
C PHE A 173 13.39 -28.65 -23.70
N ALA A 174 13.93 -28.97 -22.53
CA ALA A 174 15.23 -29.60 -22.39
C ALA A 174 15.25 -30.97 -23.09
N MET A 175 14.23 -31.79 -22.96
CA MET A 175 14.16 -33.08 -23.66
C MET A 175 14.11 -32.91 -25.19
N LEU A 176 13.44 -31.88 -25.70
CA LEU A 176 13.36 -31.61 -27.14
C LEU A 176 14.61 -30.94 -27.71
N TYR A 177 15.28 -30.07 -26.94
CA TYR A 177 16.41 -29.26 -27.40
C TYR A 177 17.78 -29.80 -26.98
N VAL A 178 17.89 -30.50 -25.85
CA VAL A 178 19.14 -31.15 -25.41
C VAL A 178 19.33 -32.37 -26.29
N ARG A 179 20.28 -32.23 -27.20
CA ARG A 179 20.56 -33.24 -28.22
C ARG A 179 21.77 -34.06 -27.82
N GLU A 180 21.61 -35.37 -27.78
CA GLU A 180 22.75 -36.27 -27.65
C GLU A 180 23.54 -36.28 -28.97
N ARG A 181 24.81 -35.86 -28.93
CA ARG A 181 25.74 -35.91 -30.07
C ARG A 181 26.94 -36.76 -29.66
N ARG A 182 27.22 -37.84 -30.40
CA ARG A 182 28.36 -38.72 -30.15
C ARG A 182 29.39 -38.55 -31.26
N VAL A 183 30.59 -38.12 -30.88
CA VAL A 183 31.76 -37.99 -31.77
C VAL A 183 32.75 -39.08 -31.40
N TRP A 184 33.17 -39.86 -32.39
CA TRP A 184 34.21 -40.87 -32.25
C TRP A 184 35.45 -40.36 -32.99
N VAL A 185 36.58 -40.28 -32.30
CA VAL A 185 37.88 -39.90 -32.86
C VAL A 185 38.82 -41.08 -32.74
N TRP A 186 39.34 -41.54 -33.86
CA TRP A 186 40.32 -42.62 -33.94
C TRP A 186 41.64 -42.04 -34.44
N LEU A 187 42.75 -42.23 -33.71
CA LEU A 187 44.08 -41.79 -34.14
C LEU A 187 44.95 -43.01 -34.44
N ALA A 188 45.54 -43.06 -35.64
CA ALA A 188 46.46 -44.12 -36.06
C ALA A 188 47.74 -43.50 -36.66
N PRO A 189 48.94 -44.01 -36.35
CA PRO A 189 50.18 -43.52 -36.96
C PRO A 189 50.21 -43.88 -38.46
N ARG A 190 50.44 -42.89 -39.33
CA ARG A 190 50.57 -43.10 -40.79
C ARG A 190 51.94 -43.70 -41.11
N GLY A 191 52.05 -44.98 -40.79
CA GLY A 191 53.19 -45.85 -41.08
C GLY A 191 52.82 -47.33 -40.99
N ALA A 192 51.58 -47.65 -40.59
CA ALA A 192 51.04 -49.01 -40.59
C ALA A 192 49.83 -49.10 -41.51
N SER A 193 50.04 -48.88 -42.81
CA SER A 193 49.21 -49.53 -43.82
C SER A 193 49.57 -51.02 -43.84
N ALA A 194 49.00 -51.78 -42.91
CA ALA A 194 48.85 -53.23 -42.96
C ALA A 194 47.37 -53.47 -42.63
N GLN A 195 46.52 -53.99 -43.51
CA GLN A 195 46.69 -55.08 -44.46
C GLN A 195 45.73 -54.92 -45.64
N GLY A 196 46.19 -55.28 -46.85
CA GLY A 196 45.27 -55.52 -47.97
C GLY A 196 45.78 -55.43 -49.41
N ALA A 197 47.08 -55.53 -49.70
CA ALA A 197 47.58 -55.90 -51.04
C ALA A 197 49.09 -56.22 -51.00
N PRO A 198 49.58 -57.31 -51.61
CA PRO A 198 51.01 -57.60 -51.69
C PRO A 198 51.60 -56.91 -52.92
N ALA A 199 52.69 -56.16 -52.75
CA ALA A 199 53.61 -55.85 -53.84
C ALA A 199 55.01 -55.57 -53.27
N GLU A 200 55.98 -56.26 -53.83
CA GLU A 200 57.37 -56.39 -53.41
C GLU A 200 58.20 -55.10 -53.61
N GLY A 201 59.26 -54.92 -52.81
CA GLY A 201 60.42 -54.06 -53.15
C GLY A 201 60.87 -53.07 -52.05
N PRO A 202 62.17 -53.02 -51.67
CA PRO A 202 62.65 -52.20 -50.56
C PRO A 202 63.31 -50.88 -51.00
N SER A 203 63.12 -49.80 -50.23
CA SER A 203 64.13 -48.73 -50.06
C SER A 203 63.78 -47.83 -48.87
N VAL A 204 64.83 -47.38 -48.20
CA VAL A 204 64.86 -46.66 -46.90
C VAL A 204 64.90 -45.16 -47.15
N THR A 205 64.11 -44.34 -46.46
CA THR A 205 64.57 -43.08 -45.82
C THR A 205 63.50 -42.41 -44.94
N GLU A 206 64.00 -41.66 -43.97
CA GLU A 206 63.36 -41.02 -42.82
C GLU A 206 62.31 -39.95 -43.18
N SER A 207 61.29 -39.81 -42.33
CA SER A 207 60.89 -38.53 -41.69
C SER A 207 59.39 -38.42 -41.43
N ALA A 208 59.08 -37.85 -40.27
CA ALA A 208 57.78 -37.33 -39.83
C ALA A 208 56.65 -38.37 -39.73
N GLY A 209 56.54 -39.00 -38.56
CA GLY A 209 55.36 -39.76 -38.15
C GLY A 209 54.13 -38.84 -38.11
N SER A 210 53.48 -38.67 -39.25
CA SER A 210 52.19 -37.99 -39.33
C SER A 210 51.13 -38.92 -38.74
N THR A 211 50.58 -38.57 -37.59
CA THR A 211 49.44 -39.29 -37.01
C THR A 211 48.21 -39.01 -37.87
N GLN A 212 47.65 -40.05 -38.50
CA GLN A 212 46.40 -39.95 -39.24
C GLN A 212 45.23 -40.12 -38.27
N ALA A 213 44.47 -39.06 -38.03
CA ALA A 213 43.21 -39.15 -37.30
C ALA A 213 42.03 -39.34 -38.27
N THR A 214 41.15 -40.27 -37.94
CA THR A 214 39.88 -40.52 -38.61
C THR A 214 38.75 -40.22 -37.63
N MET A 215 37.83 -39.35 -38.01
CA MET A 215 36.69 -38.97 -37.18
C MET A 215 35.38 -39.49 -37.78
N ALA A 216 34.49 -39.99 -36.93
CA ALA A 216 33.13 -40.34 -37.29
C ALA A 216 32.13 -39.67 -36.32
N LEU A 217 31.10 -39.04 -36.88
CA LEU A 217 30.02 -38.39 -36.12
C LEU A 217 28.71 -39.15 -36.37
N SER A 218 27.97 -39.48 -35.31
CA SER A 218 26.61 -40.00 -35.43
C SER A 218 25.63 -39.07 -34.73
N THR A 219 24.56 -38.66 -35.41
CA THR A 219 23.48 -37.84 -34.84
C THR A 219 22.11 -38.41 -35.21
N ASN A 220 21.18 -38.47 -34.26
CA ASN A 220 19.87 -39.12 -34.42
C ASN A 220 18.90 -38.39 -35.39
N ARG A 221 19.14 -37.10 -35.71
CA ARG A 221 18.38 -36.34 -36.73
C ARG A 221 19.35 -35.66 -37.70
N LYS A 222 19.04 -35.46 -38.97
CA LYS A 222 19.92 -34.71 -39.89
C LYS A 222 19.55 -33.22 -39.81
N THR A 223 20.47 -32.36 -39.39
CA THR A 223 20.29 -30.89 -39.36
C THR A 223 21.24 -30.25 -40.37
N MET A 224 20.80 -29.21 -41.08
CA MET A 224 21.60 -28.57 -42.14
C MET A 224 22.96 -28.01 -41.68
N ASP A 225 23.11 -27.71 -40.38
CA ASP A 225 24.38 -27.23 -39.81
C ASP A 225 25.28 -28.33 -39.25
N GLY A 226 24.82 -29.59 -39.20
CA GLY A 226 25.63 -30.70 -38.67
C GLY A 226 26.85 -31.00 -39.54
N ASP A 227 26.69 -30.90 -40.86
CA ASP A 227 27.77 -31.13 -41.82
C ASP A 227 28.80 -29.99 -41.78
N LYS A 228 28.36 -28.74 -41.55
CA LYS A 228 29.25 -27.57 -41.39
C LYS A 228 30.05 -27.64 -40.09
N GLU A 229 29.41 -28.02 -38.98
CA GLU A 229 30.10 -28.19 -37.69
C GLU A 229 31.10 -29.36 -37.72
N PHE A 230 30.78 -30.45 -38.43
CA PHE A 230 31.70 -31.57 -38.65
C PHE A 230 32.91 -31.16 -39.48
N GLU A 231 32.71 -30.42 -40.58
CA GLU A 231 33.84 -29.87 -41.36
C GLU A 231 34.66 -28.85 -40.57
N MET A 232 34.03 -28.05 -39.69
CA MET A 232 34.75 -27.14 -38.81
C MET A 232 35.56 -27.88 -37.73
N LEU A 233 35.02 -28.96 -37.16
CA LEU A 233 35.71 -29.85 -36.21
C LEU A 233 36.85 -30.61 -36.88
N LYS A 234 36.63 -31.13 -38.09
CA LYS A 234 37.65 -31.78 -38.93
C LYS A 234 38.78 -30.82 -39.27
N THR A 235 38.46 -29.58 -39.64
CA THR A 235 39.47 -28.54 -39.90
C THR A 235 40.24 -28.20 -38.62
N LYS A 236 39.58 -27.99 -37.49
CA LYS A 236 40.24 -27.66 -36.22
C LYS A 236 41.06 -28.79 -35.61
N LEU A 237 40.69 -30.05 -35.83
CA LEU A 237 41.38 -31.21 -35.24
C LEU A 237 42.40 -31.86 -36.20
N LEU A 238 42.23 -31.75 -37.52
CA LEU A 238 43.20 -32.25 -38.51
C LEU A 238 44.17 -31.19 -39.02
N GLN A 239 43.86 -29.90 -38.90
CA GLN A 239 44.77 -28.80 -39.24
C GLN A 239 45.30 -28.06 -38.01
N ALA A 240 45.23 -28.62 -36.81
CA ALA A 240 46.04 -28.11 -35.71
C ALA A 240 47.47 -28.64 -35.88
N PRO A 241 48.45 -27.82 -36.31
CA PRO A 241 49.84 -28.16 -36.09
C PRO A 241 50.06 -28.15 -34.56
N LEU A 242 50.61 -29.25 -34.03
CA LEU A 242 51.40 -29.19 -32.82
C LEU A 242 52.69 -28.43 -33.12
#